data_AF-A0ABD7UD91-F1
#
_entry.id   AF-A0ABD7UD91-F1
#
_cell.length_a   1.000
_cell.length_b   1.000
_cell.length_c   1.000
_cell.angle_alpha   90.00
_cell.angle_beta   90.00
_cell.angle_gamma   90.00
#
_symmetry.space_group_name_H-M   'P 1'
#
loop_
_entity.id
_entity.type
_entity.pdbx_description
1 polymer ?
#
loop_
_entity_poly.entity_id
_entity_poly.type
_entity_poly.pdbx_seq_one_letter_code
_entity_poly.pdbx_strand_id
1 'polypeptide(L)'
;MQNTGTSHLMAISGLHIALAASLIMLLLRGVQYILPGRWIGWRLPLVAGLAGAVGYAWLTGMQPPALRTCVGLGMCCALRLSGQRWTAWQVWLCCLGDTGCRPAGGAVAKPVAICLRRGGADLLVPVAPLPAGCWRWPWKTIIALVHLQAGVTLLLLPLQLLLFHGVSLTSMAANLLAVPLVTLLAVPLILTAMLVHLSGPEIVESLLWLAADRVLAVLFWGLRRLPDGWLTLDARWLWISSLPWLLVMGWRFQSWRHSPALCLSVLFLLTRPFSRQPPADEWRVTMLDVGQGLAMVIERHGKALLYDTGPAWPQGDSGQQVIIPWLRWHHLQLQGIMLSHEHLDHRGGLIQCCRHGRRRVQPVRLGASSAMSSR
;
A
#
# COMPACT_ATOMS: atom_id res chain seq x y z
N MET A 1 10.14 -6.10 -6.47
CA MET A 1 9.61 -5.56 -5.18
C MET A 1 8.09 -5.59 -5.09
N GLN A 2 7.34 -5.37 -6.19
CA GLN A 2 5.91 -5.69 -6.22
C GLN A 2 5.65 -7.17 -5.89
N ASN A 3 6.46 -8.09 -6.42
CA ASN A 3 6.39 -9.52 -6.13
C ASN A 3 6.47 -9.88 -4.64
N THR A 4 7.21 -9.09 -3.85
CA THR A 4 7.38 -9.28 -2.40
C THR A 4 6.39 -8.45 -1.57
N GLY A 5 5.60 -7.56 -2.19
CA GLY A 5 4.64 -6.68 -1.51
C GLY A 5 5.28 -5.62 -0.60
N THR A 6 6.60 -5.45 -0.64
CA THR A 6 7.37 -4.57 0.26
C THR A 6 7.52 -3.13 -0.24
N SER A 7 6.90 -2.77 -1.37
CA SER A 7 6.99 -1.43 -1.96
C SER A 7 6.55 -0.32 -1.00
N HIS A 8 5.55 -0.59 -0.15
CA HIS A 8 5.04 0.34 0.85
C HIS A 8 6.02 0.65 1.99
N LEU A 9 7.03 -0.20 2.22
CA LEU A 9 8.06 0.02 3.24
C LEU A 9 9.17 0.96 2.74
N MET A 10 9.36 1.04 1.43
CA MET A 10 10.37 1.90 0.81
C MET A 10 9.80 3.29 0.49
N ALA A 11 8.50 3.38 0.25
CA ALA A 11 7.78 4.65 0.33
C ALA A 11 7.78 5.13 1.80
N ILE A 12 8.05 6.41 2.03
CA ILE A 12 8.14 7.00 3.36
C ILE A 12 6.78 6.85 4.05
N SER A 13 6.68 5.81 4.87
CA SER A 13 5.43 5.45 5.53
C SER A 13 5.19 6.37 6.72
N GLY A 14 3.91 6.69 6.99
CA GLY A 14 3.54 7.43 8.18
C GLY A 14 3.98 6.75 9.49
N LEU A 15 4.23 5.43 9.45
CA LEU A 15 4.78 4.68 10.58
C LEU A 15 6.21 5.13 10.93
N HIS A 16 7.06 5.42 9.94
CA HIS A 16 8.43 5.90 10.20
C HIS A 16 8.43 7.27 10.86
N ILE A 17 7.52 8.15 10.44
CA ILE A 17 7.35 9.50 11.01
C ILE A 17 6.83 9.41 12.45
N ALA A 18 5.83 8.57 12.69
CA ALA A 18 5.30 8.34 14.04
C ALA A 18 6.34 7.70 14.96
N LEU A 19 7.18 6.79 14.44
CA LEU A 19 8.27 6.21 15.19
C LEU A 19 9.32 7.26 15.54
N ALA A 20 9.78 8.07 14.59
CA ALA A 20 10.71 9.17 14.84
C ALA A 20 10.17 10.11 15.92
N ALA A 21 8.89 10.49 15.83
CA ALA A 21 8.21 11.30 16.84
C ALA A 21 8.24 10.66 18.23
N SER A 22 7.93 9.36 18.32
CA SER A 22 7.93 8.62 19.60
C SER A 22 9.33 8.39 20.18
N LEU A 23 10.34 8.19 19.33
CA LEU A 23 11.74 8.09 19.74
C LEU A 23 12.21 9.40 20.35
N ILE A 24 11.92 10.54 19.71
CA ILE A 24 12.22 11.88 20.23
C ILE A 24 11.50 12.11 21.56
N MET A 25 10.23 11.70 21.65
CA MET A 25 9.46 11.78 22.89
C MET A 25 10.07 10.94 24.03
N LEU A 26 10.56 9.72 23.73
CA LEU A 26 11.21 8.83 24.70
C LEU A 26 12.57 9.36 25.14
N LEU A 27 13.41 9.82 24.20
CA LEU A 27 14.69 10.44 24.49
C LEU A 27 14.52 11.65 25.38
N LEU A 28 13.56 12.52 25.07
CA LEU A 28 13.30 13.71 25.89
C LEU A 28 12.79 13.35 27.27
N ARG A 29 11.96 12.30 27.42
CA ARG A 29 11.60 11.75 28.74
C ARG A 29 12.82 11.21 29.50
N GLY A 30 13.78 10.59 28.80
CA GLY A 30 15.04 10.17 29.40
C GLY A 30 15.87 11.35 29.91
N VAL A 31 16.01 12.40 29.09
CA VAL A 31 16.74 13.64 29.46
C VAL A 31 16.03 14.39 30.59
N GLN A 32 14.69 14.31 30.68
CA GLN A 32 13.92 14.89 31.79
C GLN A 32 14.30 14.33 33.17
N TYR A 33 14.92 13.15 33.26
CA TYR A 33 15.46 12.65 34.54
C TYR A 33 16.66 13.46 35.05
N ILE A 34 17.37 14.16 34.16
CA ILE A 34 18.59 14.93 34.47
C ILE A 34 18.24 16.43 34.61
N LEU A 35 17.11 16.87 34.06
CA LEU A 35 16.70 18.27 34.06
C LEU A 35 16.03 18.70 35.38
N PRO A 36 16.17 19.98 35.78
CA PRO A 36 15.54 20.50 36.99
C PRO A 36 14.00 20.43 36.91
N GLY A 37 13.36 20.15 38.06
CA GLY A 37 11.93 19.80 38.20
C GLY A 37 10.90 20.73 37.55
N ARG A 38 11.29 21.94 37.15
CA ARG A 38 10.44 22.89 36.42
C ARG A 38 10.12 22.45 34.98
N TRP A 39 10.94 21.59 34.37
CA TRP A 39 10.79 21.13 32.99
C TRP A 39 10.21 19.70 32.89
N ILE A 40 9.83 19.10 34.03
CA ILE A 40 9.20 17.78 34.11
C ILE A 40 7.69 17.94 33.88
N GLY A 41 7.32 18.37 32.66
CA GLY A 41 5.95 18.48 32.22
C GLY A 41 5.59 17.37 31.23
N TRP A 42 4.38 16.82 31.32
CA TRP A 42 3.87 15.84 30.35
C TRP A 42 3.69 16.41 28.93
N ARG A 43 3.62 17.75 28.81
CA ARG A 43 3.41 18.48 27.56
C ARG A 43 4.68 18.58 26.70
N LEU A 44 5.85 18.72 27.32
CA LEU A 44 7.13 18.92 26.64
C LEU A 44 7.47 17.77 25.68
N PRO A 45 7.41 16.49 26.10
CA PRO A 45 7.70 15.36 25.21
C PRO A 45 6.69 15.24 24.05
N LEU A 46 5.43 15.62 24.25
CA LEU A 46 4.41 15.59 23.20
C LEU A 46 4.69 16.65 22.13
N VAL A 47 4.98 17.89 22.54
CA VAL A 47 5.26 18.99 21.61
C VAL A 47 6.60 18.75 20.88
N ALA A 48 7.62 18.25 21.58
CA ALA A 48 8.89 17.92 20.97
C ALA A 48 8.78 16.75 19.99
N GLY A 49 7.97 15.73 20.30
CA GLY A 49 7.68 14.65 19.36
C GLY A 49 6.97 15.15 18.10
N LEU A 50 6.03 16.08 18.24
CA LEU A 50 5.37 16.74 17.10
C LEU A 50 6.37 17.57 16.26
N ALA A 51 7.20 18.38 16.91
CA ALA A 51 8.24 19.16 16.23
C ALA A 51 9.22 18.25 15.48
N GLY A 52 9.62 17.14 16.10
CA GLY A 52 10.43 16.10 15.48
C GLY A 52 9.77 15.44 14.27
N ALA A 53 8.48 15.15 14.35
CA ALA A 53 7.70 14.61 13.23
C ALA A 53 7.67 15.58 12.04
N VAL A 54 7.44 16.87 12.31
CA VAL A 54 7.44 17.93 11.29
C VAL A 54 8.84 18.10 10.70
N GLY A 55 9.89 18.10 11.53
CA GLY A 55 11.28 18.18 11.06
C GLY A 55 11.67 16.99 10.17
N TYR A 56 11.30 15.77 10.55
CA TYR A 56 11.51 14.59 9.72
C TYR A 56 10.74 14.66 8.40
N ALA A 57 9.48 15.10 8.45
CA ALA A 57 8.66 15.25 7.26
C ALA A 57 9.19 16.36 6.33
N TRP A 58 9.84 17.39 6.89
CA TRP A 58 10.52 18.43 6.13
C TRP A 58 11.78 17.92 5.44
N LEU A 59 12.63 17.17 6.16
CA LEU A 59 13.83 16.51 5.61
C LEU A 59 13.50 15.55 4.46
N THR A 60 12.32 14.93 4.49
CA THR A 60 11.86 13.99 3.47
C THR A 60 11.12 14.66 2.29
N GLY A 61 11.12 16.00 2.23
CA GLY A 61 10.56 16.76 1.11
C GLY A 61 9.04 16.96 1.18
N MET A 62 8.42 16.85 2.35
CA MET A 62 6.99 17.13 2.58
C MET A 62 6.07 16.41 1.60
N GLN A 63 6.38 15.15 1.27
CA GLN A 63 5.52 14.36 0.39
C GLN A 63 4.09 14.26 0.97
N PRO A 64 3.05 14.14 0.13
CA PRO A 64 1.66 14.11 0.58
C PRO A 64 1.35 13.09 1.72
N PRO A 65 1.93 11.87 1.74
CA PRO A 65 1.75 10.94 2.85
C PRO A 65 2.35 11.43 4.18
N ALA A 66 3.50 12.11 4.11
CA ALA A 66 4.18 12.65 5.28
C ALA A 66 3.37 13.79 5.91
N LEU A 67 2.85 14.68 5.09
CA LEU A 67 2.01 15.79 5.52
C LEU A 67 0.74 15.32 6.23
N ARG A 68 0.04 14.31 5.67
CA ARG A 68 -1.13 13.70 6.33
C ARG A 68 -0.80 13.12 7.70
N THR A 69 0.38 12.53 7.85
CA THR A 69 0.83 11.97 9.13
C THR A 69 1.13 13.07 10.14
N CYS A 70 1.79 14.17 9.73
CA CYS A 70 2.04 15.32 10.59
C CYS A 70 0.75 15.97 11.07
N VAL A 71 -0.23 16.15 10.17
CA VAL A 71 -1.55 16.69 10.50
C VAL A 71 -2.28 15.79 11.50
N GLY A 72 -2.32 14.47 11.25
CA GLY A 72 -2.93 13.51 12.16
C GLY A 72 -2.25 13.48 13.53
N LEU A 73 -0.92 13.55 13.59
CA LEU A 73 -0.16 13.64 14.85
C LEU A 73 -0.42 14.96 15.57
N GLY A 74 -0.53 16.07 14.85
CA GLY A 74 -0.90 17.38 15.38
C GLY A 74 -2.28 17.35 16.02
N MET A 75 -3.26 16.76 15.35
CA MET A 75 -4.62 16.60 15.87
C MET A 75 -4.63 15.69 17.10
N CYS A 76 -3.90 14.57 17.08
CA CYS A 76 -3.75 13.71 18.26
C CYS A 76 -3.13 14.45 19.45
N CYS A 77 -2.12 15.29 19.21
CA CYS A 77 -1.52 16.13 20.23
C CYS A 77 -2.51 17.16 20.77
N ALA A 78 -3.28 17.84 19.90
CA ALA A 78 -4.31 18.79 20.30
C ALA A 78 -5.41 18.13 21.14
N LEU A 79 -5.87 16.94 20.74
CA LEU A 79 -6.86 16.17 21.49
C LEU A 79 -6.31 15.72 22.85
N ARG A 80 -5.04 15.32 22.94
CA ARG A 80 -4.39 15.01 24.24
C ARG A 80 -4.23 16.26 25.12
N LEU A 81 -3.94 17.41 24.52
CA LEU A 81 -3.83 18.69 25.21
C LEU A 81 -5.19 19.19 25.71
N SER A 82 -6.29 18.83 25.04
CA SER A 82 -7.66 19.18 25.45
C SER A 82 -8.11 18.54 26.78
N GLY A 83 -7.36 17.57 27.30
CA GLY A 83 -7.64 16.92 28.59
C GLY A 83 -8.87 16.02 28.62
N GLN A 84 -9.59 15.88 27.50
CA GLN A 84 -10.76 15.02 27.38
C GLN A 84 -10.38 13.56 27.08
N ARG A 85 -11.17 12.61 27.60
CA ARG A 85 -11.00 11.18 27.34
C ARG A 85 -11.66 10.80 26.03
N TRP A 86 -10.91 10.90 24.94
CA TRP A 86 -11.36 10.46 23.62
C TRP A 86 -11.14 8.96 23.44
N THR A 87 -12.13 8.27 22.90
CA THR A 87 -11.95 6.87 22.46
C THR A 87 -11.13 6.83 21.18
N ALA A 88 -10.39 5.74 20.95
CA ALA A 88 -9.55 5.58 19.75
C ALA A 88 -10.34 5.80 18.44
N TRP A 89 -11.63 5.44 18.46
CA TRP A 89 -12.54 5.64 17.34
C TRP A 89 -12.85 7.12 17.06
N GLN A 90 -13.10 7.92 18.10
CA GLN A 90 -13.35 9.35 17.93
C GLN A 90 -12.11 10.08 17.40
N VAL A 91 -10.92 9.71 17.90
CA VAL A 91 -9.65 10.24 17.39
C VAL A 91 -9.50 9.92 15.90
N TRP A 92 -9.79 8.68 15.50
CA TRP A 92 -9.71 8.25 14.10
C TRP A 92 -10.68 9.03 13.20
N LEU A 93 -11.93 9.21 13.63
CA LEU A 93 -12.92 10.02 12.91
C LEU A 93 -12.50 11.49 12.78
N CYS A 94 -11.91 12.08 13.83
CA CYS A 94 -11.37 13.43 13.77
C CYS A 94 -10.24 13.54 12.75
N CYS A 95 -9.30 12.58 12.73
CA CYS A 95 -8.21 12.55 11.75
C CYS A 95 -8.72 12.39 10.31
N LEU A 96 -9.76 11.58 10.09
CA LEU A 96 -10.39 11.44 8.77
C LEU A 96 -11.13 12.70 8.32
N GLY A 97 -11.87 13.33 9.24
CA GLY A 97 -12.61 14.56 8.95
C GLY A 97 -11.68 15.69 8.53
N ASP A 98 -10.50 15.78 9.14
CA ASP A 98 -9.49 16.79 8.84
C ASP A 98 -8.78 16.54 7.50
N THR A 99 -8.42 15.28 7.21
CA THR A 99 -7.79 14.89 5.93
C THR A 99 -8.70 15.14 4.72
N GLY A 100 -10.03 15.13 4.92
CA GLY A 100 -11.01 15.42 3.88
C GLY A 100 -11.30 16.91 3.62
N CYS A 101 -10.76 17.82 4.43
CA CYS A 101 -11.20 19.23 4.46
C CYS A 101 -10.17 20.23 3.88
N ARG A 102 -9.67 20.04 2.65
CA ARG A 102 -9.38 21.12 1.66
C ARG A 102 -8.64 20.65 0.39
N PRO A 103 -8.93 21.22 -0.80
CA PRO A 103 -10.25 21.28 -1.43
C PRO A 103 -10.20 20.71 -2.87
N ALA A 104 -11.00 19.69 -3.15
CA ALA A 104 -11.61 19.45 -4.45
C ALA A 104 -13.00 18.90 -4.16
N GLY A 105 -14.02 19.52 -4.76
CA GLY A 105 -15.40 19.51 -4.29
C GLY A 105 -16.02 18.13 -4.05
N GLY A 106 -16.92 18.07 -3.07
CA GLY A 106 -17.82 16.93 -2.89
C GLY A 106 -18.28 16.77 -1.45
N ALA A 107 -19.47 17.25 -1.16
CA ALA A 107 -20.18 17.11 0.11
C ALA A 107 -20.59 15.65 0.42
N VAL A 108 -19.61 14.76 0.65
CA VAL A 108 -19.87 13.33 0.91
C VAL A 108 -19.32 12.85 2.27
N ALA A 109 -18.70 13.71 3.08
CA ALA A 109 -18.07 13.28 4.33
C ALA A 109 -19.05 13.01 5.50
N LYS A 110 -20.35 13.34 5.38
CA LYS A 110 -21.31 13.21 6.49
C LYS A 110 -21.99 11.83 6.64
N PRO A 111 -22.37 11.09 5.57
CA PRO A 111 -22.98 9.76 5.76
C PRO A 111 -21.97 8.64 6.09
N VAL A 112 -20.71 8.73 5.64
CA VAL A 112 -19.70 7.67 5.89
C VAL A 112 -19.23 7.66 7.35
N ALA A 113 -19.09 8.82 7.97
CA ALA A 113 -18.74 8.95 9.40
C ALA A 113 -19.85 8.46 10.35
N ILE A 114 -21.11 8.41 9.89
CA ILE A 114 -22.25 7.90 10.66
C ILE A 114 -22.38 6.38 10.49
N CYS A 115 -22.19 5.83 9.27
CA CYS A 115 -22.18 4.38 9.05
C CYS A 115 -21.04 3.68 9.80
N LEU A 116 -19.89 4.32 9.93
CA LEU A 116 -18.73 3.74 10.63
C LEU A 116 -18.82 3.84 12.16
N ARG A 117 -19.70 4.70 12.71
CA ARG A 117 -19.86 4.94 14.17
C ARG A 117 -20.22 3.68 14.98
N ARG A 118 -20.76 2.64 14.34
CA ARG A 118 -21.19 1.41 15.02
C ARG A 118 -20.62 0.11 14.42
N GLY A 119 -20.05 0.14 13.21
CA GLY A 119 -19.53 -1.06 12.52
C GLY A 119 -18.02 -1.14 12.33
N GLY A 120 -17.29 -0.02 12.46
CA GLY A 120 -15.84 0.02 12.19
C GLY A 120 -14.96 -0.46 13.34
N ALA A 121 -15.38 -0.21 14.59
CA ALA A 121 -14.68 -0.70 15.78
C ALA A 121 -14.71 -2.24 15.86
N ASP A 122 -15.75 -2.85 15.31
CA ASP A 122 -15.89 -4.31 15.20
C ASP A 122 -15.22 -4.92 13.96
N LEU A 123 -14.67 -4.10 13.06
CA LEU A 123 -13.94 -4.60 11.90
C LEU A 123 -12.43 -4.54 12.11
N LEU A 124 -11.95 -3.57 12.89
CA LEU A 124 -10.54 -3.33 13.13
C LEU A 124 -10.02 -3.97 14.44
N VAL A 125 -10.91 -4.37 15.35
CA VAL A 125 -10.53 -5.23 16.48
C VAL A 125 -10.07 -6.56 15.88
N PRO A 126 -8.88 -7.06 16.26
CA PRO A 126 -8.30 -8.28 15.72
C PRO A 126 -9.36 -9.37 15.54
N VAL A 127 -9.45 -9.93 14.33
CA VAL A 127 -10.25 -11.06 13.83
C VAL A 127 -10.45 -12.22 14.84
N ALA A 128 -9.68 -12.26 15.92
CA ALA A 128 -10.05 -12.94 17.16
C ALA A 128 -9.35 -12.22 18.33
N PRO A 129 -10.02 -11.94 19.48
CA PRO A 129 -9.29 -11.57 20.68
C PRO A 129 -8.36 -12.74 21.04
N LEU A 130 -7.06 -12.52 20.93
CA LEU A 130 -6.06 -13.50 21.36
C LEU A 130 -6.35 -13.86 22.83
N PRO A 131 -6.45 -15.15 23.19
CA PRO A 131 -6.71 -15.54 24.57
C PRO A 131 -5.63 -14.96 25.47
N ALA A 132 -6.05 -14.09 26.39
CA ALA A 132 -5.17 -13.20 27.15
C ALA A 132 -4.26 -13.93 28.16
N GLY A 133 -4.32 -15.27 28.26
CA GLY A 133 -3.83 -16.01 29.42
C GLY A 133 -2.60 -16.92 29.28
N CYS A 134 -2.13 -17.29 28.07
CA CYS A 134 -1.28 -18.49 27.99
C CYS A 134 0.16 -18.29 27.48
N TRP A 135 0.52 -17.12 26.91
CA TRP A 135 1.81 -16.98 26.23
C TRP A 135 2.78 -16.02 26.90
N ARG A 136 3.99 -16.52 27.21
CA ARG A 136 5.14 -15.75 27.70
C ARG A 136 5.76 -14.87 26.60
N TRP A 137 6.41 -13.78 27.01
CA TRP A 137 7.30 -13.02 26.12
C TRP A 137 8.45 -13.95 25.67
N PRO A 138 8.91 -13.94 24.39
CA PRO A 138 8.63 -12.99 23.29
C PRO A 138 7.53 -13.42 22.30
N TRP A 139 7.10 -14.67 22.35
CA TRP A 139 6.17 -15.26 21.39
C TRP A 139 4.78 -14.60 21.37
N LYS A 140 4.31 -14.08 22.51
CA LYS A 140 3.07 -13.26 22.56
C LYS A 140 3.13 -12.09 21.57
N THR A 141 4.30 -11.45 21.43
CA THR A 141 4.53 -10.33 20.52
C THR A 141 4.53 -10.77 19.07
N ILE A 142 5.18 -11.89 18.77
CA ILE A 142 5.22 -12.45 17.40
C ILE A 142 3.80 -12.82 16.95
N ILE A 143 3.04 -13.51 17.81
CA ILE A 143 1.67 -13.90 17.51
C ILE A 143 0.77 -12.66 17.34
N ALA A 144 0.95 -11.63 18.16
CA ALA A 144 0.22 -10.37 18.01
C ALA A 144 0.55 -9.66 16.68
N LEU A 145 1.81 -9.66 16.26
CA LEU A 145 2.24 -9.08 14.97
C LEU A 145 1.69 -9.88 13.78
N VAL A 146 1.77 -11.21 13.82
CA VAL A 146 1.19 -12.08 12.80
C VAL A 146 -0.31 -11.88 12.72
N HIS A 147 -0.98 -11.79 13.86
CA HIS A 147 -2.43 -11.56 13.94
C HIS A 147 -2.80 -10.20 13.33
N LEU A 148 -2.13 -9.12 13.74
CA LEU A 148 -2.36 -7.79 13.21
C LEU A 148 -2.13 -7.76 11.69
N GLN A 149 -1.05 -8.38 11.22
CA GLN A 149 -0.73 -8.42 9.81
C GLN A 149 -1.74 -9.24 9.01
N ALA A 150 -2.18 -10.39 9.54
CA ALA A 150 -3.25 -11.18 8.93
C ALA A 150 -4.58 -10.41 8.88
N GLY A 151 -4.91 -9.65 9.93
CA GLY A 151 -6.10 -8.79 9.96
C GLY A 151 -6.04 -7.69 8.89
N VAL A 152 -4.90 -7.00 8.77
CA VAL A 152 -4.72 -5.95 7.77
C VAL A 152 -4.67 -6.49 6.34
N THR A 153 -4.00 -7.63 6.11
CA THR A 153 -3.98 -8.26 4.79
C THR A 153 -5.38 -8.70 4.38
N LEU A 154 -6.15 -9.30 5.29
CA LEU A 154 -7.56 -9.64 5.05
C LEU A 154 -8.40 -8.40 4.76
N LEU A 155 -8.19 -7.33 5.53
CA LEU A 155 -8.89 -6.07 5.40
C LEU A 155 -8.67 -5.44 4.02
N LEU A 156 -7.42 -5.45 3.57
CA LEU A 156 -7.02 -4.80 2.32
C LEU A 156 -7.09 -5.74 1.12
N LEU A 157 -7.31 -7.04 1.30
CA LEU A 157 -7.32 -8.05 0.24
C LEU A 157 -8.21 -7.70 -0.96
N PRO A 158 -9.50 -7.33 -0.80
CA PRO A 158 -10.34 -7.00 -1.95
C PRO A 158 -9.87 -5.74 -2.68
N LEU A 159 -9.36 -4.75 -1.94
CA LEU A 159 -8.82 -3.52 -2.51
C LEU A 159 -7.50 -3.78 -3.24
N GLN A 160 -6.63 -4.61 -2.67
CA GLN A 160 -5.37 -5.02 -3.29
C GLN A 160 -5.61 -5.77 -4.59
N LEU A 161 -6.57 -6.70 -4.62
CA LEU A 161 -6.95 -7.40 -5.84
C LEU A 161 -7.51 -6.48 -6.90
N LEU A 162 -8.38 -5.54 -6.52
CA LEU A 162 -9.00 -4.62 -7.45
C LEU A 162 -7.98 -3.65 -8.09
N LEU A 163 -6.97 -3.22 -7.33
CA LEU A 163 -5.96 -2.27 -7.81
C LEU A 163 -4.76 -2.93 -8.50
N PHE A 164 -4.28 -4.06 -7.97
CA PHE A 164 -3.04 -4.69 -8.39
C PHE A 164 -3.23 -5.99 -9.17
N HIS A 165 -4.47 -6.47 -9.32
CA HIS A 165 -4.80 -7.67 -10.11
C HIS A 165 -4.09 -8.96 -9.64
N GLY A 166 -3.64 -9.00 -8.39
CA GLY A 166 -2.91 -10.13 -7.82
C GLY A 166 -2.64 -9.98 -6.33
N VAL A 167 -2.25 -11.09 -5.69
CA VAL A 167 -1.88 -11.15 -4.27
C VAL A 167 -0.54 -11.86 -4.14
N SER A 168 0.37 -11.29 -3.34
CA SER A 168 1.64 -11.92 -2.99
C SER A 168 1.49 -12.72 -1.70
N LEU A 169 1.47 -14.05 -1.81
CA LEU A 169 1.48 -14.95 -0.65
C LEU A 169 2.73 -14.77 0.22
N THR A 170 3.85 -14.47 -0.42
CA THR A 170 5.13 -14.23 0.26
C THR A 170 5.21 -12.88 0.95
N SER A 171 4.26 -11.96 0.72
CA SER A 171 4.26 -10.65 1.37
C SER A 171 4.07 -10.75 2.87
N MET A 172 3.29 -11.72 3.37
CA MET A 172 3.12 -11.89 4.81
C MET A 172 4.43 -12.28 5.50
N ALA A 173 5.18 -13.21 4.92
CA ALA A 173 6.50 -13.59 5.43
C ALA A 173 7.53 -12.46 5.27
N ALA A 174 7.52 -11.79 4.10
CA ALA A 174 8.42 -10.67 3.83
C ALA A 174 8.20 -9.51 4.80
N ASN A 175 6.96 -9.08 5.03
CA ASN A 175 6.63 -7.97 5.92
C ASN A 175 6.85 -8.31 7.39
N LEU A 176 6.70 -9.58 7.81
CA LEU A 176 7.00 -10.00 9.18
C LEU A 176 8.49 -9.80 9.53
N LEU A 177 9.38 -9.95 8.56
CA LEU A 177 10.81 -9.69 8.72
C LEU A 177 11.17 -8.23 8.44
N ALA A 178 10.61 -7.67 7.37
CA ALA A 178 10.97 -6.35 6.88
C ALA A 178 10.46 -5.22 7.78
N VAL A 179 9.22 -5.30 8.27
CA VAL A 179 8.64 -4.24 9.11
C VAL A 179 9.45 -4.04 10.39
N PRO A 180 9.71 -5.06 11.24
CA PRO A 180 10.46 -4.85 12.49
C PRO A 180 11.90 -4.43 12.23
N LEU A 181 12.55 -5.01 11.21
CA LEU A 181 13.94 -4.73 10.92
C LEU A 181 14.16 -3.31 10.38
N VAL A 182 13.29 -2.85 9.46
CA VAL A 182 13.37 -1.46 8.97
C VAL A 182 12.98 -0.48 10.06
N THR A 183 11.87 -0.73 10.76
CA THR A 183 11.34 0.21 11.75
C THR A 183 12.21 0.28 13.01
N LEU A 184 12.64 -0.83 13.61
CA LEU A 184 13.34 -0.82 14.89
C LEU A 184 14.85 -0.69 14.78
N LEU A 185 15.46 -1.10 13.66
CA LEU A 185 16.91 -1.06 13.47
C LEU A 185 17.30 0.00 12.45
N ALA A 186 16.83 -0.11 11.20
CA ALA A 186 17.33 0.74 10.12
C ALA A 186 17.00 2.24 10.31
N VAL A 187 15.73 2.57 10.59
CA VAL A 187 15.29 3.97 10.71
C VAL A 187 15.95 4.69 11.89
N PRO A 188 16.00 4.14 13.13
CA PRO A 188 16.67 4.78 14.24
C PRO A 188 18.17 4.96 13.97
N LEU A 189 18.81 3.97 13.37
CA LEU A 189 20.23 4.00 13.07
C LEU A 189 20.58 5.10 12.07
N ILE A 190 19.80 5.22 10.99
CA ILE A 190 19.95 6.31 10.00
C ILE A 190 19.71 7.67 10.66
N LEU A 191 18.67 7.82 11.49
CA LEU A 191 18.41 9.07 12.20
C LEU A 191 19.53 9.43 13.17
N THR A 192 20.09 8.46 13.89
CA THR A 192 21.24 8.71 14.76
C THR A 192 22.49 9.05 13.96
N ALA A 193 22.73 8.40 12.82
CA ALA A 193 23.86 8.74 11.94
C ALA A 193 23.75 10.18 11.44
N MET A 194 22.55 10.61 11.03
CA MET A 194 22.30 12.01 10.61
C MET A 194 22.53 13.03 11.75
N LEU A 195 22.16 12.69 12.98
CA LEU A 195 22.42 13.56 14.14
C LEU A 195 23.91 13.63 14.48
N VAL A 196 24.61 12.50 14.40
CA VAL A 196 26.05 12.39 14.69
C VAL A 196 26.89 13.09 13.62
N HIS A 197 26.45 13.05 12.36
CA HIS A 197 27.05 13.83 11.28
C HIS A 197 27.14 15.33 11.63
N LEU A 198 26.14 15.84 12.37
CA LEU A 198 26.12 17.24 12.81
C LEU A 198 27.03 17.52 14.02
N SER A 199 27.40 16.51 14.81
CA SER A 199 28.22 16.66 16.02
C SER A 199 29.71 16.41 15.81
N GLY A 200 30.11 15.90 14.63
CA GLY A 200 31.51 15.85 14.18
C GLY A 200 32.34 14.58 14.42
N PRO A 201 31.95 13.53 15.18
CA PRO A 201 32.79 12.34 15.31
C PRO A 201 32.62 11.40 14.10
N GLU A 202 33.48 11.58 13.10
CA GLU A 202 33.47 10.84 11.81
C GLU A 202 33.55 9.30 11.96
N ILE A 203 34.29 8.81 12.96
CA ILE A 203 34.43 7.37 13.22
C ILE A 203 33.10 6.77 13.68
N VAL A 204 32.36 7.48 14.54
CA VAL A 204 31.06 7.00 15.03
C VAL A 204 30.02 7.08 13.91
N GLU A 205 30.03 8.15 13.12
CA GLU A 205 29.18 8.28 11.95
C GLU A 205 29.36 7.12 10.97
N SER A 206 30.60 6.84 10.54
CA SER A 206 30.89 5.79 9.57
C SER A 206 30.48 4.40 10.07
N LEU A 207 30.65 4.13 11.37
CA LEU A 207 30.18 2.89 11.99
C LEU A 207 28.64 2.77 11.96
N LEU A 208 27.91 3.85 12.24
CA LEU A 208 26.45 3.85 12.19
C LEU A 208 25.92 3.65 10.76
N TRP A 209 26.54 4.31 9.77
CA TRP A 209 26.21 4.09 8.36
C TRP A 209 26.49 2.66 7.89
N LEU A 210 27.65 2.11 8.26
CA LEU A 210 28.00 0.72 7.95
C LEU A 210 27.00 -0.26 8.59
N ALA A 211 26.61 -0.02 9.85
CA ALA A 211 25.62 -0.85 10.52
C ALA A 211 24.25 -0.75 9.82
N ALA A 212 23.84 0.43 9.36
CA ALA A 212 22.58 0.61 8.62
C ALA A 212 22.60 -0.11 7.27
N ASP A 213 23.71 -0.01 6.54
CA ASP A 213 23.92 -0.73 5.29
C ASP A 213 23.88 -2.25 5.50
N ARG A 214 24.51 -2.76 6.56
CA ARG A 214 24.51 -4.20 6.88
C ARG A 214 23.13 -4.71 7.23
N VAL A 215 22.35 -3.96 8.01
CA VAL A 215 20.95 -4.29 8.33
C VAL A 215 20.14 -4.38 7.04
N LEU A 216 20.29 -3.42 6.14
CA LEU A 216 19.57 -3.40 4.87
C LEU A 216 20.05 -4.50 3.90
N ALA A 217 21.35 -4.82 3.90
CA ALA A 217 21.92 -5.91 3.11
C ALA A 217 21.37 -7.28 3.56
N VAL A 218 21.29 -7.52 4.88
CA VAL A 218 20.66 -8.74 5.44
C VAL A 218 19.19 -8.82 5.02
N LEU A 219 18.46 -7.69 5.06
CA LEU A 219 17.08 -7.63 4.60
C LEU A 219 16.95 -8.02 3.12
N PHE A 220 17.75 -7.42 2.24
CA PHE A 220 17.69 -7.71 0.81
C PHE A 220 18.13 -9.13 0.49
N TRP A 221 19.13 -9.66 1.20
CA TRP A 221 19.53 -11.05 1.08
C TRP A 221 18.38 -11.99 1.44
N GLY A 222 17.67 -11.73 2.54
CA GLY A 222 16.48 -12.50 2.94
C GLY A 222 15.36 -12.41 1.91
N LEU A 223 15.05 -11.20 1.43
CA LEU A 223 14.02 -10.94 0.42
C LEU A 223 14.30 -11.66 -0.92
N ARG A 224 15.57 -11.75 -1.35
CA ARG A 224 15.95 -12.45 -2.58
C ARG A 224 15.81 -13.97 -2.50
N ARG A 225 15.78 -14.55 -1.29
CA ARG A 225 15.60 -16.00 -1.10
C ARG A 225 14.14 -16.43 -1.00
N LEU A 226 13.21 -15.49 -0.86
CA LEU A 226 11.79 -15.79 -0.89
C LEU A 226 11.38 -16.18 -2.32
N PRO A 227 10.61 -17.26 -2.51
CA PRO A 227 10.12 -17.65 -3.82
C PRO A 227 9.18 -16.58 -4.41
N ASP A 228 9.05 -16.56 -5.74
CA ASP A 228 8.06 -15.73 -6.42
C ASP A 228 6.64 -16.20 -6.03
N GLY A 229 6.02 -15.46 -5.10
CA GLY A 229 4.71 -15.78 -4.53
C GLY A 229 3.56 -14.98 -5.13
N TRP A 230 3.76 -14.36 -6.29
CA TRP A 230 2.76 -13.53 -6.94
C TRP A 230 1.70 -14.39 -7.64
N LEU A 231 0.51 -14.45 -7.06
CA LEU A 231 -0.64 -15.07 -7.69
C LEU A 231 -1.41 -14.02 -8.47
N THR A 232 -1.37 -14.12 -9.80
CA THR A 232 -2.30 -13.38 -10.67
C THR A 232 -3.67 -14.02 -10.53
N LEU A 233 -4.63 -13.28 -9.99
CA LEU A 233 -6.00 -13.73 -9.85
C LEU A 233 -6.86 -12.95 -10.82
N ASP A 234 -7.78 -13.64 -11.49
CA ASP A 234 -8.66 -12.97 -12.44
C ASP A 234 -9.86 -12.32 -11.74
N ALA A 235 -10.52 -11.36 -12.41
CA ALA A 235 -11.69 -10.66 -11.88
C ALA A 235 -12.82 -11.61 -11.44
N ARG A 236 -12.93 -12.79 -12.08
CA ARG A 236 -13.92 -13.83 -11.72
C ARG A 236 -13.70 -14.41 -10.32
N TRP A 237 -12.50 -14.31 -9.74
CA TRP A 237 -12.18 -14.84 -8.41
C TRP A 237 -12.35 -13.76 -7.32
N LEU A 238 -12.73 -12.54 -7.69
CA LEU A 238 -12.87 -11.43 -6.76
C LEU A 238 -13.98 -11.69 -5.73
N TRP A 239 -15.05 -12.42 -6.07
CA TRP A 239 -16.04 -12.83 -5.07
C TRP A 239 -15.46 -13.75 -3.99
N ILE A 240 -14.45 -14.57 -4.31
CA ILE A 240 -13.77 -15.41 -3.31
C ILE A 240 -12.96 -14.55 -2.34
N SER A 241 -12.45 -13.41 -2.78
CA SER A 241 -11.80 -12.46 -1.87
C SER A 241 -12.73 -11.86 -0.81
N SER A 242 -14.06 -11.90 -1.07
CA SER A 242 -15.08 -11.45 -0.12
C SER A 242 -15.52 -12.55 0.85
N LEU A 243 -15.21 -13.82 0.61
CA LEU A 243 -15.56 -14.93 1.51
C LEU A 243 -14.99 -14.78 2.93
N PRO A 244 -13.70 -14.43 3.13
CA PRO A 244 -13.16 -14.26 4.46
C PRO A 244 -13.85 -13.16 5.25
N TRP A 245 -14.28 -12.09 4.57
CA TRP A 245 -15.07 -11.02 5.17
C TRP A 245 -16.42 -11.49 5.68
N LEU A 246 -17.11 -12.31 4.89
CA LEU A 246 -18.38 -12.93 5.28
C LEU A 246 -18.20 -13.90 6.44
N LEU A 247 -17.11 -14.66 6.46
CA LEU A 247 -16.79 -15.57 7.55
C LEU A 247 -16.54 -14.81 8.86
N VAL A 248 -15.77 -13.73 8.80
CA VAL A 248 -15.52 -12.86 9.96
C VAL A 248 -16.80 -12.17 10.42
N MET A 249 -17.61 -11.65 9.51
CA MET A 249 -18.91 -11.05 9.85
C MET A 249 -19.88 -12.08 10.45
N GLY A 250 -19.99 -13.26 9.85
CA GLY A 250 -20.85 -14.34 10.31
C GLY A 250 -20.43 -14.87 11.68
N TRP A 251 -19.12 -15.00 11.92
CA TRP A 251 -18.56 -15.43 13.20
C TRP A 251 -18.72 -14.37 14.30
N ARG A 252 -18.38 -13.09 14.00
CA ARG A 252 -18.37 -12.01 14.99
C ARG A 252 -19.78 -11.57 15.41
N PHE A 253 -20.69 -11.43 14.46
CA PHE A 253 -22.03 -10.94 14.75
C PHE A 253 -23.04 -12.04 15.09
N GLN A 254 -22.61 -13.32 15.06
CA GLN A 254 -23.50 -14.50 15.04
C GLN A 254 -24.70 -14.32 14.10
N SER A 255 -24.56 -13.49 13.05
CA SER A 255 -25.67 -13.05 12.20
C SER A 255 -26.30 -14.20 11.41
N TRP A 256 -25.58 -15.30 11.22
CA TRP A 256 -26.14 -16.53 10.67
C TRP A 256 -27.33 -17.06 11.50
N ARG A 257 -27.31 -16.82 12.82
CA ARG A 257 -28.33 -17.30 13.76
C ARG A 257 -29.50 -16.33 13.97
N HIS A 258 -29.27 -15.02 13.81
CA HIS A 258 -30.28 -13.99 14.07
C HIS A 258 -30.82 -13.27 12.82
N SER A 259 -30.08 -13.23 11.72
CA SER A 259 -30.51 -12.53 10.50
C SER A 259 -29.78 -13.02 9.23
N PRO A 260 -29.94 -14.29 8.83
CA PRO A 260 -29.28 -14.84 7.63
C PRO A 260 -29.64 -14.06 6.35
N ALA A 261 -30.84 -13.48 6.29
CA ALA A 261 -31.29 -12.66 5.16
C ALA A 261 -30.45 -11.39 4.94
N LEU A 262 -29.96 -10.74 6.01
CA LEU A 262 -29.09 -9.57 5.91
C LEU A 262 -27.70 -9.96 5.38
N CYS A 263 -27.14 -11.07 5.86
CA CYS A 263 -25.87 -11.60 5.35
C CYS A 263 -25.97 -11.96 3.86
N LEU A 264 -27.05 -12.63 3.45
CA LEU A 264 -27.30 -12.97 2.05
C LEU A 264 -27.55 -11.71 1.18
N SER A 265 -28.22 -10.69 1.71
CA SER A 265 -28.44 -9.42 1.00
C SER A 265 -27.14 -8.64 0.80
N VAL A 266 -26.28 -8.58 1.83
CA VAL A 266 -24.95 -7.97 1.74
C VAL A 266 -24.07 -8.74 0.76
N LEU A 267 -24.10 -10.08 0.79
CA LEU A 267 -23.41 -10.93 -0.17
C LEU A 267 -23.89 -10.65 -1.60
N PHE A 268 -25.20 -10.59 -1.81
CA PHE A 268 -25.77 -10.30 -3.12
C PHE A 268 -25.35 -8.90 -3.61
N LEU A 269 -25.39 -7.88 -2.75
CA LEU A 269 -24.98 -6.52 -3.11
C LEU A 269 -23.48 -6.42 -3.42
N LEU A 270 -22.62 -7.12 -2.67
CA LEU A 270 -21.17 -7.14 -2.90
C LEU A 270 -20.80 -7.91 -4.17
N THR A 271 -21.57 -8.92 -4.58
CA THR A 271 -21.28 -9.75 -5.76
C THR A 271 -21.92 -9.23 -7.05
N ARG A 272 -23.03 -8.49 -6.95
CA ARG A 272 -23.77 -7.91 -8.08
C ARG A 272 -22.92 -7.07 -9.05
N PRO A 273 -22.01 -6.16 -8.62
CA PRO A 273 -21.21 -5.39 -9.57
C PRO A 273 -20.22 -6.27 -10.35
N PHE A 274 -19.75 -7.37 -9.76
CA PHE A 274 -18.80 -8.28 -10.39
C PHE A 274 -19.45 -9.31 -11.32
N SER A 275 -20.76 -9.55 -11.18
CA SER A 275 -21.51 -10.44 -12.06
C SER A 275 -21.99 -9.77 -13.35
N ARG A 276 -21.98 -8.43 -13.42
CA ARG A 276 -22.33 -7.71 -14.65
C ARG A 276 -21.14 -7.73 -15.60
N GLN A 277 -21.12 -8.73 -16.47
CA GLN A 277 -20.29 -8.63 -17.65
C GLN A 277 -20.77 -7.43 -18.48
N PRO A 278 -19.88 -6.56 -18.95
CA PRO A 278 -20.28 -5.48 -19.83
C PRO A 278 -20.94 -6.06 -21.09
N PRO A 279 -21.95 -5.37 -21.66
CA PRO A 279 -22.62 -5.85 -22.86
C PRO A 279 -21.58 -6.09 -23.97
N ALA A 280 -21.57 -7.30 -24.52
CA ALA A 280 -20.51 -7.77 -25.41
C ALA A 280 -20.42 -7.02 -26.75
N ASP A 281 -21.44 -6.22 -27.10
CA ASP A 281 -21.58 -5.58 -28.41
C ASP A 281 -21.01 -4.16 -28.50
N GLU A 282 -20.69 -3.52 -27.38
CA GLU A 282 -20.13 -2.17 -27.38
C GLU A 282 -18.62 -2.19 -27.60
N TRP A 283 -18.12 -1.24 -28.40
CA TRP A 283 -16.70 -0.94 -28.47
C TRP A 283 -16.29 -0.16 -27.23
N ARG A 284 -15.23 -0.59 -26.54
CA ARG A 284 -14.63 0.18 -25.44
C ARG A 284 -13.19 0.50 -25.75
N VAL A 285 -12.82 1.74 -25.47
CA VAL A 285 -11.44 2.23 -25.54
C VAL A 285 -10.99 2.58 -24.13
N THR A 286 -9.92 1.96 -23.67
CA THR A 286 -9.35 2.18 -22.33
C THR A 286 -7.90 2.66 -22.48
N MET A 287 -7.60 3.84 -21.97
CA MET A 287 -6.23 4.33 -21.85
C MET A 287 -5.62 3.80 -20.56
N LEU A 288 -4.50 3.07 -20.68
CA LEU A 288 -3.77 2.52 -19.54
C LEU A 288 -2.75 3.54 -19.04
N ASP A 289 -2.69 3.71 -17.73
CA ASP A 289 -1.67 4.56 -17.10
C ASP A 289 -0.33 3.81 -17.04
N VAL A 290 0.53 4.11 -18.01
CA VAL A 290 1.89 3.58 -18.14
C VAL A 290 2.95 4.63 -17.77
N GLY A 291 2.55 5.72 -17.13
CA GLY A 291 3.44 6.84 -16.80
C GLY A 291 3.77 7.72 -18.01
N GLN A 292 5.06 7.81 -18.36
CA GLN A 292 5.50 8.59 -19.52
C GLN A 292 5.38 7.77 -20.81
N GLY A 293 4.30 7.96 -21.55
CA GLY A 293 4.06 7.30 -22.84
C GLY A 293 2.57 7.09 -23.12
N LEU A 294 2.27 6.26 -24.11
CA LEU A 294 0.89 5.90 -24.48
C LEU A 294 0.71 4.39 -24.51
N ALA A 295 -0.42 3.93 -23.97
CA ALA A 295 -0.93 2.59 -24.17
C ALA A 295 -2.47 2.63 -24.12
N MET A 296 -3.14 2.26 -25.20
CA MET A 296 -4.59 2.21 -25.28
C MET A 296 -5.06 0.83 -25.73
N VAL A 297 -6.07 0.28 -25.07
CA VAL A 297 -6.70 -0.99 -25.44
C VAL A 297 -8.08 -0.71 -26.00
N ILE A 298 -8.31 -1.20 -27.22
CA ILE A 298 -9.61 -1.19 -27.87
C ILE A 298 -10.17 -2.60 -27.78
N GLU A 299 -11.25 -2.79 -27.04
CA GLU A 299 -11.88 -4.09 -26.82
C GLU A 299 -13.26 -4.20 -27.46
N ARG A 300 -13.56 -5.40 -27.97
CA ARG A 300 -14.89 -5.81 -28.44
C ARG A 300 -15.01 -7.34 -28.43
N HIS A 301 -16.14 -7.90 -28.01
CA HIS A 301 -16.39 -9.36 -28.01
C HIS A 301 -15.26 -10.19 -27.36
N GLY A 302 -14.64 -9.68 -26.28
CA GLY A 302 -13.52 -10.36 -25.59
C GLY A 302 -12.19 -10.36 -26.35
N LYS A 303 -12.10 -9.61 -27.46
CA LYS A 303 -10.90 -9.41 -28.26
C LYS A 303 -10.35 -8.02 -28.01
N ALA A 304 -9.04 -7.87 -27.95
CA ALA A 304 -8.36 -6.61 -27.73
C ALA A 304 -7.39 -6.28 -28.87
N LEU A 305 -7.40 -5.01 -29.29
CA LEU A 305 -6.39 -4.38 -30.13
C LEU A 305 -5.64 -3.37 -29.27
N LEU A 306 -4.32 -3.46 -29.23
CA LEU A 306 -3.48 -2.56 -28.45
C LEU A 306 -2.92 -1.46 -29.36
N TYR A 307 -3.01 -0.21 -28.94
CA TYR A 307 -2.41 0.95 -29.59
C TYR A 307 -1.33 1.53 -28.66
N ASP A 308 -0.07 1.41 -29.07
CA ASP A 308 1.14 1.65 -28.29
C ASP A 308 1.27 0.80 -27.00
N THR A 309 2.51 0.65 -26.53
CA THR A 309 2.90 -0.31 -25.49
C THR A 309 3.63 0.32 -24.30
N GLY A 310 3.67 1.66 -24.24
CA GLY A 310 4.34 2.40 -23.17
C GLY A 310 5.87 2.26 -23.14
N PRO A 311 6.54 2.85 -22.12
CA PRO A 311 7.99 2.86 -21.97
C PRO A 311 8.58 1.52 -21.52
N ALA A 312 9.89 1.38 -21.72
CA ALA A 312 10.74 0.35 -21.13
C ALA A 312 11.91 0.97 -20.36
N TRP A 313 12.33 0.31 -19.27
CA TRP A 313 13.45 0.71 -18.41
C TRP A 313 14.39 -0.48 -18.19
N PRO A 314 15.62 -0.27 -17.68
CA PRO A 314 16.63 -1.33 -17.58
C PRO A 314 16.22 -2.55 -16.75
N GLN A 315 15.22 -2.39 -15.88
CA GLN A 315 14.76 -3.40 -14.92
C GLN A 315 13.33 -3.90 -15.19
N GLY A 316 12.70 -3.50 -16.31
CA GLY A 316 11.34 -3.93 -16.66
C GLY A 316 10.70 -3.14 -17.78
N ASP A 317 9.50 -3.55 -18.18
CA ASP A 317 8.72 -2.90 -19.23
C ASP A 317 7.24 -2.74 -18.84
N SER A 318 6.58 -1.78 -19.49
CA SER A 318 5.15 -1.50 -19.29
C SER A 318 4.26 -2.68 -19.69
N GLY A 319 4.72 -3.50 -20.64
CA GLY A 319 4.04 -4.71 -21.08
C GLY A 319 3.84 -5.71 -19.93
N GLN A 320 4.91 -6.04 -19.24
CA GLN A 320 4.93 -7.01 -18.15
C GLN A 320 4.26 -6.47 -16.87
N GLN A 321 4.41 -5.18 -16.57
CA GLN A 321 3.93 -4.61 -15.32
C GLN A 321 2.48 -4.11 -15.36
N VAL A 322 2.01 -3.61 -16.50
CA VAL A 322 0.68 -2.97 -16.61
C VAL A 322 -0.19 -3.70 -17.63
N ILE A 323 0.26 -3.81 -18.88
CA ILE A 323 -0.60 -4.22 -20.00
C ILE A 323 -1.02 -5.69 -19.90
N ILE A 324 -0.08 -6.61 -19.72
CA ILE A 324 -0.37 -8.06 -19.65
C ILE A 324 -1.23 -8.41 -18.43
N PRO A 325 -0.92 -7.93 -17.20
CA PRO A 325 -1.80 -8.16 -16.05
C PRO A 325 -3.22 -7.64 -16.29
N TRP A 326 -3.36 -6.47 -16.90
CA TRP A 326 -4.67 -5.88 -17.21
C TRP A 326 -5.44 -6.71 -18.25
N LEU A 327 -4.80 -7.14 -19.34
CA LEU A 327 -5.43 -8.00 -20.35
C LEU A 327 -5.89 -9.34 -19.74
N ARG A 328 -5.10 -9.93 -18.84
CA ARG A 328 -5.47 -11.15 -18.11
C ARG A 328 -6.67 -10.93 -17.21
N TRP A 329 -6.65 -9.85 -16.43
CA TRP A 329 -7.74 -9.48 -15.53
C TRP A 329 -9.09 -9.37 -16.24
N HIS A 330 -9.09 -8.77 -17.42
CA HIS A 330 -10.27 -8.60 -18.27
C HIS A 330 -10.55 -9.79 -19.21
N HIS A 331 -9.73 -10.84 -19.18
CA HIS A 331 -9.84 -12.02 -20.05
C HIS A 331 -9.85 -11.72 -21.55
N LEU A 332 -9.07 -10.72 -21.96
CA LEU A 332 -9.05 -10.27 -23.35
C LEU A 332 -8.00 -11.04 -24.16
N GLN A 333 -8.39 -11.46 -25.36
CA GLN A 333 -7.45 -12.03 -26.33
C GLN A 333 -6.85 -10.93 -27.20
N LEU A 334 -5.56 -10.68 -27.02
CA LEU A 334 -4.81 -9.73 -27.85
C LEU A 334 -4.76 -10.23 -29.30
N GLN A 335 -5.34 -9.47 -30.23
CA GLN A 335 -5.38 -9.80 -31.65
C GLN A 335 -4.32 -9.06 -32.47
N GLY A 336 -4.00 -7.83 -32.08
CA GLY A 336 -3.09 -6.97 -32.83
C GLY A 336 -2.47 -5.91 -31.93
N ILE A 337 -1.33 -5.40 -32.38
CA ILE A 337 -0.66 -4.25 -31.79
C ILE A 337 -0.45 -3.24 -32.91
N MET A 338 -0.91 -2.01 -32.72
CA MET A 338 -0.62 -0.87 -33.57
C MET A 338 0.37 0.03 -32.84
N LEU A 339 1.43 0.43 -33.52
CA LEU A 339 2.39 1.39 -32.99
C LEU A 339 2.25 2.69 -33.76
N SER A 340 2.21 3.80 -33.03
CA SER A 340 2.24 5.13 -33.61
C SER A 340 3.62 5.43 -34.21
N HIS A 341 4.69 5.17 -33.47
CA HIS A 341 6.08 5.37 -33.91
C HIS A 341 7.09 4.59 -33.04
N GLU A 342 8.37 4.62 -33.41
CA GLU A 342 9.41 3.75 -32.83
C GLU A 342 10.12 4.31 -31.57
N HIS A 343 9.62 5.37 -30.94
CA HIS A 343 10.23 5.86 -29.70
C HIS A 343 9.99 4.87 -28.53
N LEU A 344 10.94 4.84 -27.60
CA LEU A 344 11.00 3.85 -26.51
C LEU A 344 9.81 3.91 -25.57
N ASP A 345 9.21 5.09 -25.41
CA ASP A 345 7.98 5.41 -24.68
C ASP A 345 6.69 4.88 -25.35
N HIS A 346 6.78 4.41 -26.59
CA HIS A 346 5.67 3.81 -27.33
C HIS A 346 5.88 2.31 -27.65
N ARG A 347 7.12 1.88 -27.90
CA ARG A 347 7.43 0.47 -28.25
C ARG A 347 7.96 -0.38 -27.09
N GLY A 348 8.11 0.18 -25.90
CA GLY A 348 8.82 -0.45 -24.78
C GLY A 348 8.25 -1.81 -24.35
N GLY A 349 6.92 -1.95 -24.33
CA GLY A 349 6.25 -3.21 -23.96
C GLY A 349 6.06 -4.22 -25.11
N LEU A 350 6.42 -3.88 -26.35
CA LEU A 350 6.07 -4.64 -27.56
C LEU A 350 6.50 -6.11 -27.48
N ILE A 351 7.74 -6.38 -27.08
CA ILE A 351 8.31 -7.73 -27.07
C ILE A 351 7.52 -8.64 -26.14
N GLN A 352 7.18 -8.17 -24.94
CA GLN A 352 6.40 -8.97 -23.98
C GLN A 352 4.96 -9.14 -24.44
N CYS A 353 4.32 -8.10 -24.98
CA CYS A 353 2.97 -8.18 -25.50
C CYS A 353 2.86 -9.18 -26.67
N CYS A 354 3.82 -9.19 -27.59
CA CYS A 354 3.91 -10.18 -28.67
C CYS A 354 4.14 -11.61 -28.15
N ARG A 355 4.93 -11.80 -27.09
CA ARG A 355 5.10 -13.12 -26.44
C ARG A 355 3.80 -13.60 -25.78
N HIS A 356 3.00 -12.67 -25.24
CA HIS A 356 1.73 -12.99 -24.62
C HIS A 356 0.62 -13.33 -25.64
N GLY A 357 0.54 -12.56 -26.73
CA GLY A 357 -0.39 -12.82 -27.83
C GLY A 357 0.08 -13.97 -28.71
N ARG A 358 -0.47 -15.17 -28.51
CA ARG A 358 -0.13 -16.40 -29.28
C ARG A 358 -0.02 -16.13 -30.79
N ARG A 359 1.18 -16.25 -31.39
CA ARG A 359 1.58 -16.40 -32.83
C ARG A 359 0.78 -15.67 -33.96
N ARG A 360 -0.28 -14.91 -33.67
CA ARG A 360 -1.19 -14.24 -34.62
C ARG A 360 -1.26 -12.73 -34.42
N VAL A 361 -0.50 -12.17 -33.48
CA VAL A 361 -0.40 -10.71 -33.31
C VAL A 361 0.56 -10.17 -34.36
N GLN A 362 0.02 -9.66 -35.45
CA GLN A 362 0.81 -8.91 -36.43
C GLN A 362 0.89 -7.45 -35.98
N PRO A 363 2.10 -6.89 -35.80
CA PRO A 363 2.25 -5.46 -35.58
C PRO A 363 1.86 -4.73 -36.88
N VAL A 364 0.77 -3.98 -36.86
CA VAL A 364 0.32 -3.19 -38.02
C VAL A 364 0.83 -1.76 -37.83
N ARG A 365 1.65 -1.28 -38.76
CA ARG A 365 2.22 0.07 -38.74
C ARG A 365 1.25 1.06 -39.38
N LEU A 366 1.01 2.18 -38.71
CA LEU A 366 0.25 3.30 -39.26
C LEU A 366 1.23 4.33 -39.84
N GLY A 367 1.75 4.06 -41.06
CA GLY A 367 2.67 4.95 -41.82
C GLY A 367 4.15 4.83 -41.38
N ALA A 368 5.16 4.85 -42.25
CA ALA A 368 5.24 5.31 -43.63
C ALA A 368 5.63 4.19 -44.61
N SER A 369 5.11 4.32 -45.83
CA SER A 369 5.73 3.77 -47.03
C SER A 369 7.18 4.28 -47.13
N SER A 370 8.15 3.43 -46.86
CA SER A 370 9.50 3.58 -47.42
C SER A 370 9.75 2.36 -48.28
N ALA A 371 9.83 2.63 -49.57
CA ALA A 371 10.05 1.70 -50.66
C ALA A 371 11.15 0.66 -50.35
N MET A 372 10.95 -0.52 -50.93
CA MET A 372 12.03 -1.38 -51.40
C MET A 372 13.19 -0.52 -51.92
N SER A 373 14.35 -0.67 -51.29
CA SER A 373 15.62 -0.51 -52.01
C SER A 373 16.52 -1.66 -51.58
N SER A 374 16.60 -2.63 -52.47
CA SER A 374 17.71 -3.56 -52.62
C SER A 374 19.07 -2.87 -52.43
N ARG A 375 19.90 -3.41 -51.54
CA ARG A 375 21.26 -3.89 -51.85
C ARG A 375 21.82 -4.64 -50.66
#